data_AF-A0A372G762-F1
#
_entry.id   AF-A0A372G762-F1
#
_cell.length_a   1.000
_cell.length_b   1.000
_cell.length_c   1.000
_cell.angle_alpha   90.00
_cell.angle_beta   90.00
_cell.angle_gamma   90.00
#
_symmetry.space_group_name_H-M   'P 1'
#
loop_
_entity.id
_entity.type
_entity.pdbx_description
1 polymer ?
#
loop_
_entity_poly.entity_id
_entity_poly.type
_entity_poly.pdbx_seq_one_letter_code
_entity_poly.pdbx_strand_id
1 'polypeptide(L)'
;MNDHQQARTRLAALKERLAVHDSELKLEDTELNLEDTLLVTAPVNDAGRRFCVLVMCGPRADDHGKLWFWLHGPPEPHPLTEAERVIDAAAEISDALRSAL
;
A
#
# COMPACT_ATOMS: atom_id res chain seq x y z
N MET A 1 11.07 -11.72 -16.11
CA MET A 1 9.84 -11.82 -15.30
C MET A 1 9.14 -10.47 -15.44
N ASN A 2 7.89 -10.42 -15.90
CA ASN A 2 7.20 -9.16 -16.20
C ASN A 2 7.09 -8.29 -14.92
N ASP A 3 7.44 -7.01 -15.00
CA ASP A 3 7.45 -6.10 -13.83
C ASP A 3 6.07 -6.01 -13.17
N HIS A 4 5.00 -6.09 -13.96
CA HIS A 4 3.62 -6.19 -13.46
C HIS A 4 3.38 -7.46 -12.62
N GLN A 5 3.93 -8.60 -13.02
CA GLN A 5 3.77 -9.84 -12.24
C GLN A 5 4.55 -9.75 -10.91
N GLN A 6 5.71 -9.09 -10.93
CA GLN A 6 6.47 -8.80 -9.71
C GLN A 6 5.72 -7.84 -8.80
N ALA A 7 5.20 -6.74 -9.34
CA ALA A 7 4.42 -5.76 -8.60
C ALA A 7 3.21 -6.40 -7.90
N ARG A 8 2.43 -7.21 -8.62
CA ARG A 8 1.32 -8.01 -8.07
C ARG A 8 1.76 -8.94 -6.94
N THR A 9 2.88 -9.63 -7.13
CA THR A 9 3.43 -10.53 -6.10
C THR A 9 3.81 -9.75 -4.83
N ARG A 10 4.40 -8.56 -4.98
CA ARG A 10 4.78 -7.70 -3.86
C ARG A 10 3.56 -7.08 -3.16
N LEU A 11 2.52 -6.71 -3.89
CA LEU A 11 1.26 -6.24 -3.30
C LEU A 11 0.52 -7.35 -2.55
N ALA A 12 0.52 -8.57 -3.09
CA ALA A 12 -0.05 -9.72 -2.38
C ALA A 12 0.70 -9.97 -1.06
N ALA A 13 2.03 -9.96 -1.09
CA ALA A 13 2.84 -10.09 0.12
C ALA A 13 2.58 -8.96 1.13
N LEU A 14 2.42 -7.72 0.66
CA LEU A 14 2.06 -6.58 1.51
C LEU A 14 0.68 -6.75 2.14
N LYS A 15 -0.31 -7.18 1.36
CA LYS A 15 -1.66 -7.45 1.84
C LYS A 15 -1.67 -8.52 2.94
N GLU A 16 -0.99 -9.65 2.70
CA GLU A 16 -0.84 -10.69 3.72
C GLU A 16 -0.15 -10.16 4.98
N ARG A 17 0.89 -9.34 4.81
CA ARG A 17 1.61 -8.77 5.95
C ARG A 17 0.74 -7.79 6.74
N LEU A 18 -0.01 -6.91 6.07
CA LEU A 18 -0.96 -5.99 6.71
C LEU A 18 -2.05 -6.74 7.47
N ALA A 19 -2.59 -7.83 6.91
CA ALA A 19 -3.59 -8.65 7.57
C ALA A 19 -3.08 -9.29 8.87
N VAL A 20 -1.77 -9.63 8.92
CA VAL A 20 -1.11 -10.14 10.14
C VAL A 20 -0.75 -9.01 11.11
N HIS A 21 -0.36 -7.85 10.60
CA HIS A 21 0.09 -6.72 11.40
C HIS A 21 -1.08 -6.04 12.12
N ASP A 22 -2.23 -5.90 11.44
CA ASP A 22 -3.41 -5.23 11.97
C ASP A 22 -4.69 -5.84 11.38
N SER A 23 -5.33 -6.72 12.15
CA SER A 23 -6.51 -7.48 11.72
C SER A 23 -7.77 -6.64 11.56
N GLU A 24 -7.77 -5.40 12.03
CA GLU A 24 -8.94 -4.51 11.92
C GLU A 24 -8.94 -3.74 10.59
N LEU A 25 -7.84 -3.77 9.84
CA LEU A 25 -7.76 -3.17 8.52
C LEU A 25 -8.61 -3.94 7.50
N LYS A 26 -9.40 -3.20 6.73
CA LYS A 26 -10.07 -3.73 5.55
C LYS A 26 -9.16 -3.57 4.34
N LEU A 27 -8.84 -4.68 3.68
CA LEU A 27 -7.92 -4.76 2.56
C LEU A 27 -8.67 -5.17 1.29
N GLU A 28 -8.70 -4.29 0.29
CA GLU A 28 -9.45 -4.50 -0.95
C GLU A 28 -8.51 -4.38 -2.16
N ASP A 29 -8.49 -5.43 -2.99
CA ASP A 29 -7.87 -5.32 -4.31
C ASP A 29 -8.80 -4.46 -5.17
N THR A 30 -8.27 -3.42 -5.79
CA THR A 30 -9.13 -2.50 -6.55
C THR A 30 -9.26 -2.98 -7.99
N GLU A 31 -10.49 -3.25 -8.46
CA GLU A 31 -10.79 -3.57 -9.86
C GLU A 31 -10.70 -2.35 -10.81
N LEU A 32 -10.09 -1.26 -10.36
CA LEU A 32 -10.02 0.03 -11.06
C LEU A 32 -9.05 0.00 -12.26
N ASN A 33 -8.98 -1.07 -13.06
CA ASN A 33 -8.03 -1.23 -14.18
C ASN A 33 -6.55 -0.93 -13.84
N LEU A 34 -6.24 -0.79 -12.55
CA LEU A 34 -4.92 -0.57 -11.99
C LEU A 34 -4.55 -1.92 -11.40
N GLU A 35 -3.97 -2.80 -12.22
CA GLU A 35 -3.66 -4.18 -11.84
C GLU A 35 -2.63 -4.31 -10.70
N ASP A 36 -2.10 -3.18 -10.23
CA ASP A 36 -1.00 -3.05 -9.27
C ASP A 36 -1.35 -2.12 -8.10
N THR A 37 -2.59 -2.19 -7.58
CA THR A 37 -3.03 -1.36 -6.44
C THR A 37 -3.84 -2.10 -5.37
N LEU A 38 -3.68 -1.65 -4.12
CA LEU A 38 -4.30 -2.17 -2.90
C LEU A 38 -4.92 -1.02 -2.10
N LEU A 39 -6.22 -1.07 -1.83
CA LEU A 39 -6.89 -0.13 -0.93
C LEU A 39 -6.82 -0.65 0.51
N VAL A 40 -6.23 0.13 1.40
CA VAL A 40 -6.12 -0.15 2.84
C VAL A 40 -7.00 0.82 3.59
N THR A 41 -8.00 0.31 4.30
CA THR A 41 -8.98 1.13 5.01
C THR A 41 -8.94 0.83 6.50
N ALA A 42 -8.75 1.87 7.30
CA ALA A 42 -8.78 1.79 8.75
C ALA A 42 -10.23 1.69 9.29
N PRO A 43 -10.41 1.20 10.52
CA PRO A 43 -11.68 1.30 11.23
C PRO A 43 -12.20 2.74 11.30
N VAL A 44 -13.49 2.88 11.57
CA VAL A 44 -14.07 4.20 11.84
C VAL A 44 -13.60 4.66 13.21
N ASN A 45 -13.02 5.86 13.30
CA ASN A 45 -12.58 6.42 14.57
C ASN A 45 -13.75 6.92 15.43
N ASP A 46 -13.47 7.35 16.66
CA ASP A 46 -14.48 7.86 17.60
C ASP A 46 -15.24 9.10 17.08
N ALA A 47 -14.65 9.83 16.13
CA ALA A 47 -15.27 10.97 15.46
C ALA A 47 -16.14 10.59 14.26
N GLY A 48 -16.33 9.29 13.99
CA GLY A 48 -17.11 8.79 12.85
C GLY A 48 -16.40 8.91 11.50
N ARG A 49 -15.09 9.19 11.49
CA ARG A 49 -14.29 9.34 10.27
C ARG A 49 -13.65 8.01 9.89
N ARG A 50 -13.57 7.77 8.59
CA ARG A 50 -12.88 6.63 7.99
C ARG A 50 -11.69 7.13 7.21
N PHE A 51 -10.53 6.53 7.44
CA PHE A 51 -9.32 6.80 6.68
C PHE A 51 -9.01 5.63 5.77
N CYS A 52 -8.61 5.94 4.54
CA CYS A 52 -8.12 4.94 3.61
C CYS A 52 -6.92 5.50 2.84
N VAL A 53 -6.03 4.60 2.47
CA VAL A 53 -4.91 4.88 1.58
C VAL A 53 -4.94 3.88 0.44
N LEU A 54 -4.64 4.37 -0.76
CA LEU A 54 -4.46 3.53 -1.93
C LEU A 54 -2.96 3.32 -2.13
N VAL A 55 -2.52 2.08 -2.02
CA VAL A 55 -1.13 1.68 -2.18
C VAL A 55 -0.93 1.13 -3.58
N MET A 56 0.15 1.52 -4.25
CA MET A 56 0.51 1.01 -5.57
C MET A 56 1.89 0.37 -5.52
N CYS A 57 2.19 -0.54 -6.44
CA CYS A 57 3.54 -1.07 -6.62
C CYS A 57 4.00 -0.81 -8.06
N GLY A 58 5.12 -0.12 -8.21
CA GLY A 58 5.59 0.27 -9.54
C GLY A 58 7.05 0.72 -9.55
N PRO A 59 7.67 0.77 -10.74
CA PRO A 59 9.08 1.12 -10.88
C PRO A 59 9.32 2.59 -10.54
N ARG A 60 10.44 2.87 -9.87
CA ARG A 60 10.93 4.23 -9.62
C ARG A 60 12.02 4.58 -10.62
N ALA A 61 11.81 5.64 -11.40
CA ALA A 61 12.74 6.09 -12.44
C ALA A 61 14.14 6.42 -11.86
N ASP A 62 14.18 7.06 -10.69
CA ASP A 62 15.42 7.51 -10.05
C ASP A 62 16.23 6.39 -9.36
N ASP A 63 15.69 5.16 -9.29
CA ASP A 63 16.33 4.01 -8.63
C ASP A 63 16.48 2.85 -9.61
N HIS A 64 16.96 3.14 -10.82
CA HIS A 64 17.24 2.15 -11.86
C HIS A 64 16.05 1.24 -12.23
N GLY A 65 14.81 1.73 -12.05
CA GLY A 65 13.60 0.97 -12.33
C GLY A 65 13.24 -0.07 -11.27
N LYS A 66 13.87 -0.04 -10.08
CA LYS A 66 13.44 -0.90 -8.97
C LYS A 66 11.99 -0.64 -8.61
N LEU A 67 11.31 -1.69 -8.15
CA LEU A 67 9.94 -1.60 -7.69
C LEU A 67 9.87 -0.95 -6.31
N TRP A 68 8.92 -0.06 -6.14
CA TRP A 68 8.62 0.66 -4.91
C TRP A 68 7.14 0.53 -4.60
N PHE A 69 6.81 0.58 -3.30
CA PHE A 69 5.46 0.88 -2.85
C PHE A 69 5.25 2.38 -2.86
N TRP A 70 4.06 2.80 -3.30
CA TRP A 70 3.67 4.20 -3.43
C TRP A 70 2.34 4.42 -2.72
N LEU A 71 2.21 5.53 -2.01
CA LEU A 71 0.92 6.02 -1.55
C LEU A 71 0.34 6.92 -2.62
N HIS A 72 -0.81 6.54 -3.18
CA HIS A 72 -1.55 7.40 -4.09
C HIS A 72 -2.24 8.51 -3.28
N GLY A 73 -1.96 9.76 -3.62
CA GLY A 73 -2.57 10.93 -3.01
C GLY A 73 -2.33 12.18 -3.85
N PRO A 74 -3.17 13.22 -3.74
CA PRO A 74 -2.90 14.50 -4.40
C PRO A 74 -1.70 15.22 -3.75
N PRO A 75 -0.88 15.96 -4.52
CA PRO A 75 -0.94 16.15 -5.98
C PRO A 75 -0.28 15.05 -6.80
N GLU A 76 0.64 14.26 -6.22
CA GLU A 76 1.38 13.18 -6.89
C GLU A 76 1.55 11.96 -5.98
N PRO A 77 1.72 10.74 -6.53
CA PRO A 77 2.06 9.56 -5.72
C PRO A 77 3.34 9.77 -4.93
N HIS A 78 3.31 9.43 -3.64
CA HIS A 78 4.47 9.56 -2.77
C HIS A 78 5.16 8.19 -2.62
N PRO A 79 6.47 8.09 -2.89
CA PRO A 79 7.20 6.84 -2.68
C PRO A 79 7.25 6.55 -1.18
N LEU A 80 6.92 5.32 -0.80
CA LEU A 80 6.96 4.85 0.58
C LEU A 80 8.30 4.15 0.84
N THR A 81 8.48 2.95 0.28
CA THR A 81 9.68 2.15 0.45
C THR A 81 9.88 1.19 -0.73
N GLU A 82 11.07 0.61 -0.84
CA GLU A 82 11.39 -0.40 -1.86
C GLU A 82 10.51 -1.64 -1.68
N ALA A 83 10.04 -2.24 -2.78
CA ALA A 83 9.05 -3.31 -2.74
C ALA A 83 9.54 -4.61 -2.09
N GLU A 84 10.86 -4.80 -1.93
CA GLU A 84 11.44 -5.90 -1.15
C GLU A 84 11.25 -5.72 0.37
N ARG A 85 11.04 -4.48 0.83
CA ARG A 85 10.90 -4.12 2.25
C ARG A 85 9.44 -4.18 2.71
N VAL A 86 8.78 -5.30 2.44
CA VAL A 86 7.34 -5.51 2.71
C VAL A 86 6.96 -5.29 4.18
N ILE A 87 7.83 -5.71 5.11
CA ILE A 87 7.59 -5.55 6.55
C ILE A 87 7.58 -4.08 6.96
N ASP A 88 8.55 -3.32 6.46
CA ASP A 88 8.68 -1.89 6.75
C ASP A 88 7.50 -1.12 6.14
N ALA A 89 7.14 -1.45 4.89
CA ALA A 89 5.98 -0.88 4.22
C ALA A 89 4.68 -1.06 5.02
N ALA A 90 4.45 -2.27 5.52
CA ALA A 90 3.25 -2.58 6.31
C ALA A 90 3.21 -1.77 7.62
N ALA A 91 4.34 -1.65 8.31
CA ALA A 91 4.44 -0.85 9.53
C ALA A 91 4.15 0.63 9.24
N GLU A 92 4.78 1.21 8.22
CA GLU A 92 4.57 2.61 7.83
C GLU A 92 3.11 2.90 7.44
N ILE A 93 2.46 2.01 6.69
CA ILE A 93 1.03 2.16 6.32
C ILE A 93 0.13 2.10 7.55
N SER A 94 0.34 1.12 8.44
CA SER A 94 -0.43 0.98 9.67
C SER A 94 -0.26 2.21 10.58
N ASP A 95 0.97 2.71 10.73
CA ASP A 95 1.24 3.88 11.56
C ASP A 95 0.64 5.17 10.97
N ALA A 96 0.70 5.32 9.64
CA ALA A 96 0.09 6.46 8.94
C ALA A 96 -1.44 6.48 9.11
N LEU A 97 -2.09 5.32 8.97
CA LEU A 97 -3.53 5.20 9.19
C LEU A 97 -3.90 5.43 10.66
N ARG A 98 -3.12 4.88 11.61
CA ARG A 98 -3.39 5.04 13.04
C ARG A 98 -3.20 6.47 13.53
N SER A 99 -2.20 7.18 13.01
CA SER A 99 -1.97 8.59 13.34
C SER A 99 -3.08 9.51 12.81
N ALA A 100 -3.89 9.02 11.86
CA ALA A 100 -5.03 9.74 11.32
C ALA A 100 -6.35 9.46 12.08
N LEU A 101 -6.46 8.31 12.76
CA LEU A 101 -7.60 7.94 13.61
C LEU A 101 -7.70 8.84 14.85
#